data_AF-A0A537AK80-F1
#
_entry.id   AF-A0A537AK80-F1
#
_cell.length_a   1.000
_cell.length_b   1.000
_cell.length_c   1.000
_cell.angle_alpha   90.00
_cell.angle_beta   90.00
_cell.angle_gamma   90.00
#
_symmetry.space_group_name_H-M   'P 1'
#
loop_
_entity.id
_entity.type
_entity.pdbx_description
1 polymer ?
#
loop_
_entity_poly.entity_id
_entity_poly.type
_entity_poly.pdbx_seq_one_letter_code
_entity_poly.pdbx_strand_id
1 'polypeptide(L)'
;MNKRTERLPRVNRARAVTGSMLALVLAMAAGVSATARAEYRCGASALQEDRRACELAQRDSPDALRQFIDRTRGIYALYFYDYVTDADADRWETARKDEKAPSTAVAQSRD
;
A
#
# COMPACT_ATOMS: atom_id res chain seq x y z
N MET A 1 -58.67 18.64 30.82
CA MET A 1 -57.67 19.58 31.39
C MET A 1 -56.30 18.91 31.38
N ASN A 2 -55.30 19.67 30.91
CA ASN A 2 -53.86 19.36 30.72
C ASN A 2 -53.19 18.69 31.96
N LYS A 3 -52.10 17.91 31.83
CA LYS A 3 -50.75 18.38 31.46
C LYS A 3 -49.82 17.25 30.95
N ARG A 4 -48.98 17.65 29.99
CA ARG A 4 -47.78 16.97 29.47
C ARG A 4 -46.74 16.75 30.59
N THR A 5 -46.05 15.62 30.56
CA THR A 5 -44.64 15.55 30.98
C THR A 5 -43.91 14.55 30.10
N GLU A 6 -42.92 15.06 29.39
CA GLU A 6 -42.04 14.36 28.47
C GLU A 6 -41.01 13.50 29.22
N ARG A 7 -40.62 12.36 28.62
CA ARG A 7 -39.25 11.81 28.65
C ARG A 7 -39.12 10.67 27.62
N LEU A 8 -38.74 11.02 26.40
CA LEU A 8 -38.00 10.13 25.50
C LEU A 8 -36.51 10.19 25.88
N PRO A 9 -35.62 9.36 25.32
CA PRO A 9 -35.60 7.91 25.20
C PRO A 9 -34.30 7.34 25.83
N ARG A 10 -34.21 6.03 26.12
CA ARG A 10 -32.89 5.40 26.32
C ARG A 10 -32.73 4.19 25.41
N VAL A 11 -32.42 4.51 24.16
CA VAL A 11 -31.79 3.59 23.22
C VAL A 11 -30.39 3.24 23.73
N ASN A 12 -30.24 2.10 24.40
CA ASN A 12 -28.92 1.51 24.63
C ASN A 12 -28.51 0.71 23.39
N ARG A 13 -28.13 1.42 22.32
CA ARG A 13 -27.24 0.88 21.28
C ARG A 13 -25.80 1.14 21.72
N ALA A 14 -25.29 0.34 22.64
CA ALA A 14 -23.85 0.17 22.77
C ALA A 14 -23.43 -0.86 21.70
N ARG A 15 -23.48 -0.45 20.43
CA ARG A 15 -22.83 -1.20 19.35
C ARG A 15 -21.34 -1.08 19.61
N ALA A 16 -20.67 -2.22 19.75
CA ALA A 16 -19.22 -2.31 19.89
C ALA A 16 -18.52 -1.50 18.78
N VAL A 17 -17.88 -0.40 19.15
CA VAL A 17 -16.95 0.37 18.30
C VAL A 17 -15.65 0.53 19.09
N THR A 18 -15.04 -0.59 19.45
CA THR A 18 -13.72 -0.62 20.11
C THR A 18 -12.78 -1.63 19.44
N GLY A 19 -13.08 -2.02 18.19
CA GLY A 19 -12.18 -2.84 17.36
C GLY A 19 -11.39 -2.06 16.31
N SER A 20 -11.79 -0.82 15.98
CA SER A 20 -11.32 -0.15 14.75
C SER A 20 -10.10 0.76 14.92
N MET A 21 -9.90 1.37 16.09
CA MET A 21 -8.77 2.32 16.27
C MET A 21 -7.43 1.60 16.38
N LEU A 22 -7.37 0.44 17.04
CA LEU A 22 -6.11 -0.30 17.18
C LEU A 22 -5.60 -0.78 15.81
N ALA A 23 -6.49 -1.28 14.95
CA ALA A 23 -6.15 -1.72 13.59
C ALA A 23 -5.58 -0.58 12.73
N LEU A 24 -6.10 0.64 12.89
CA LEU A 24 -5.63 1.81 12.15
C LEU A 24 -4.22 2.24 12.60
N VAL A 25 -3.94 2.23 13.90
CA VAL A 25 -2.61 2.56 14.46
C VAL A 25 -1.56 1.53 14.04
N LEU A 26 -1.91 0.23 14.08
CA LEU A 26 -1.03 -0.85 13.63
C LEU A 26 -0.72 -0.75 12.12
N ALA A 27 -1.71 -0.39 11.29
CA ALA A 27 -1.49 -0.21 9.86
C ALA A 27 -0.55 0.97 9.56
N MET A 28 -0.70 2.10 10.25
CA MET A 28 0.19 3.26 10.05
C MET A 28 1.62 2.98 10.50
N ALA A 29 1.81 2.30 11.65
CA ALA A 29 3.15 1.97 12.15
C ALA A 29 3.91 0.98 11.24
N ALA A 30 3.19 0.06 10.59
CA ALA A 30 3.78 -0.89 9.65
C ALA A 30 4.26 -0.21 8.35
N GLY A 31 3.53 0.79 7.85
CA GLY A 31 3.91 1.55 6.64
C GLY A 31 5.20 2.36 6.83
N VAL A 32 5.26 3.15 7.91
CA VAL A 32 6.43 4.01 8.20
C VAL A 32 7.72 3.21 8.41
N SER A 33 7.60 1.99 8.94
CA SER A 33 8.75 1.12 9.19
C SER A 33 9.32 0.51 7.90
N ALA A 34 8.48 0.27 6.90
CA ALA A 34 8.90 -0.28 5.61
C ALA A 34 9.65 0.76 4.77
N THR A 35 9.18 2.01 4.75
CA THR A 35 9.82 3.09 3.99
C THR A 35 11.21 3.42 4.51
N ALA A 36 11.38 3.59 5.81
CA ALA A 36 12.67 3.87 6.43
C ALA A 36 13.71 2.76 6.17
N ARG A 37 13.26 1.50 6.10
CA ARG A 37 14.13 0.34 5.83
C ARG A 37 14.59 0.30 4.37
N ALA A 38 13.69 0.59 3.44
CA ALA A 38 14.00 0.71 2.01
C ALA A 38 14.94 1.88 1.73
N GLU A 39 14.68 3.05 2.32
CA GLU A 39 15.57 4.21 2.21
C GLU A 39 16.97 3.92 2.75
N TYR A 40 17.07 3.26 3.90
CA TYR A 40 18.36 2.86 4.48
C TYR A 40 19.12 1.88 3.57
N ARG A 41 18.45 0.84 3.08
CA ARG A 41 19.04 -0.15 2.15
C ARG A 41 19.50 0.51 0.86
N CYS A 42 18.64 1.30 0.24
CA CYS A 42 18.92 1.88 -1.08
C CYS A 42 19.88 3.07 -1.04
N GLY A 43 19.94 3.82 0.05
CA GLY A 43 20.86 4.95 0.21
C GLY A 43 22.30 4.54 0.61
N ALA A 44 22.45 3.42 1.34
CA ALA A 44 23.73 3.05 1.95
C ALA A 44 24.35 1.73 1.42
N SER A 45 23.68 0.99 0.54
CA SER A 45 24.18 -0.36 0.19
C SER A 45 25.48 -0.37 -0.60
N ALA A 46 26.45 -1.08 -0.04
CA ALA A 46 27.70 -1.46 -0.68
C ALA A 46 27.53 -2.70 -1.58
N LEU A 47 26.52 -3.53 -1.32
CA LEU A 47 26.28 -4.80 -2.01
C LEU A 47 25.59 -4.59 -3.37
N GLN A 48 26.03 -5.32 -4.39
CA GLN A 48 25.55 -5.14 -5.77
C GLN A 48 24.10 -5.60 -5.93
N GLU A 49 23.72 -6.67 -5.24
CA GLU A 49 22.40 -7.26 -5.24
C GLU A 49 21.34 -6.33 -4.60
N ASP A 50 21.71 -5.60 -3.54
CA ASP A 50 20.85 -4.59 -2.95
C ASP A 50 20.64 -3.42 -3.91
N ARG A 51 21.71 -2.92 -4.55
CA ARG A 51 21.60 -1.85 -5.56
C ARG A 51 20.69 -2.26 -6.71
N ARG A 52 20.85 -3.49 -7.20
CA ARG A 52 20.00 -4.04 -8.25
C ARG A 52 18.54 -4.17 -7.81
N ALA A 53 18.28 -4.60 -6.58
CA ALA A 53 16.92 -4.64 -6.04
C ALA A 53 16.30 -3.22 -6.01
N CYS A 54 17.05 -2.21 -5.54
CA CYS A 54 16.60 -0.82 -5.52
C CYS A 54 16.33 -0.25 -6.93
N GLU A 55 17.19 -0.53 -7.91
CA GLU A 55 16.95 -0.13 -9.31
C GLU A 55 15.68 -0.75 -9.88
N LEU A 56 15.39 -2.01 -9.53
CA LEU A 56 14.18 -2.69 -9.96
C LEU A 56 12.93 -2.16 -9.26
N ALA A 57 13.03 -1.71 -8.01
CA ALA A 57 11.94 -1.09 -7.26
C ALA A 57 11.45 0.22 -7.90
N GLN A 58 12.36 0.98 -8.52
CA GLN A 58 12.04 2.27 -9.14
C GLN A 58 11.32 2.18 -10.50
N ARG A 59 11.12 0.96 -11.03
CA ARG A 59 10.41 0.74 -12.31
C ARG A 59 8.90 0.91 -12.14
N ASP A 60 8.19 1.03 -13.26
CA ASP A 60 6.73 1.21 -13.27
C ASP A 60 5.94 -0.04 -12.85
N SER A 61 6.59 -1.19 -12.71
CA SER A 61 5.97 -2.42 -12.23
C SER A 61 6.81 -3.18 -11.20
N PRO A 62 6.16 -3.83 -10.22
CA PRO A 62 6.84 -4.61 -9.18
C PRO A 62 7.38 -5.97 -9.66
N ASP A 63 7.00 -6.43 -10.85
CA ASP A 63 7.19 -7.83 -11.24
C ASP A 63 8.66 -8.19 -11.45
N ALA A 64 9.43 -7.26 -12.01
CA ALA A 64 10.87 -7.45 -12.18
C ALA A 64 11.60 -7.58 -10.83
N LEU A 65 11.21 -6.77 -9.84
CA LEU A 65 11.73 -6.87 -8.46
C LEU A 65 11.33 -8.19 -7.80
N ARG A 66 10.05 -8.59 -7.92
CA ARG A 66 9.58 -9.88 -7.38
C ARG A 66 10.37 -11.05 -7.95
N GLN A 67 10.55 -11.07 -9.26
CA GLN A 67 11.26 -12.16 -9.93
C GLN A 67 12.74 -12.18 -9.55
N PHE A 68 13.37 -11.02 -9.41
CA PHE A 68 14.75 -10.94 -8.94
C PHE A 68 14.89 -11.50 -7.51
N ILE A 69 14.04 -11.08 -6.59
CA ILE A 69 14.07 -11.52 -5.20
C ILE A 69 13.76 -13.02 -5.09
N ASP A 70 12.77 -13.53 -5.81
CA ASP A 70 12.44 -14.95 -5.82
C ASP A 70 13.65 -15.82 -6.18
N ARG A 71 14.42 -15.41 -7.20
CA ARG A 71 15.62 -16.14 -7.65
C ARG A 71 16.82 -16.00 -6.70
N THR A 72 16.89 -14.92 -5.93
CA THR A 72 18.11 -14.55 -5.19
C THR A 72 17.97 -14.69 -3.67
N ARG A 73 16.74 -14.79 -3.16
CA ARG A 73 16.43 -14.87 -1.73
C ARG A 73 17.19 -16.00 -1.03
N GLY A 74 17.33 -17.15 -1.66
CA GLY A 74 18.05 -18.29 -1.06
C GLY A 74 19.56 -18.08 -0.91
N ILE A 75 20.14 -17.13 -1.65
CA ILE A 75 21.59 -16.88 -1.69
C ILE A 75 21.94 -15.66 -0.83
N TYR A 76 21.20 -14.56 -0.99
CA TYR A 76 21.52 -13.28 -0.35
C TYR A 76 20.52 -12.86 0.73
N ALA A 77 19.51 -13.69 1.04
CA ALA A 77 18.48 -13.41 2.04
C ALA A 77 17.75 -12.06 1.81
N LEU A 78 17.48 -11.70 0.55
CA LEU A 78 16.74 -10.50 0.18
C LEU A 78 15.24 -10.70 0.35
N TYR A 79 14.53 -9.66 0.76
CA TYR A 79 13.07 -9.66 0.95
C TYR A 79 12.43 -8.48 0.23
N PHE A 80 11.27 -8.70 -0.40
CA PHE A 80 10.62 -7.69 -1.23
C PHE A 80 10.38 -6.36 -0.50
N TYR A 81 9.80 -6.41 0.69
CA TYR A 81 9.50 -5.22 1.48
C TYR A 81 10.73 -4.52 2.07
N ASP A 82 11.94 -5.07 1.91
CA ASP A 82 13.17 -4.37 2.28
C ASP A 82 13.57 -3.30 1.26
N TYR A 83 12.96 -3.26 0.07
CA TYR A 83 13.35 -2.39 -1.04
C TYR A 83 12.21 -1.53 -1.59
N VAL A 84 11.02 -1.60 -1.01
CA VAL A 84 9.82 -0.94 -1.53
C VAL A 84 9.38 0.15 -0.58
N THR A 85 9.28 1.37 -1.09
CA THR A 85 8.66 2.49 -0.38
C THR A 85 7.17 2.59 -0.69
N ASP A 86 6.43 3.33 0.13
CA ASP A 86 5.03 3.64 -0.12
C ASP A 86 4.85 4.38 -1.46
N ALA A 87 5.81 5.25 -1.81
CA ALA A 87 5.80 5.99 -3.08
C ALA A 87 5.95 5.05 -4.30
N ASP A 88 6.73 3.98 -4.18
CA ASP A 88 6.85 2.97 -5.24
C ASP A 88 5.53 2.19 -5.39
N ALA A 89 4.92 1.80 -4.27
CA ALA A 89 3.65 1.11 -4.25
C ALA A 89 2.52 1.95 -4.89
N ASP A 90 2.44 3.23 -4.54
CA ASP A 90 1.46 4.17 -5.09
C ASP A 90 1.67 4.41 -6.60
N ARG A 91 2.94 4.49 -7.03
CA ARG A 91 3.28 4.61 -8.45
C ARG A 91 2.82 3.41 -9.25
N TRP A 92 3.08 2.19 -8.77
CA TRP A 92 2.64 0.96 -9.44
C TRP A 92 1.12 0.87 -9.52
N GLU A 93 0.42 1.28 -8.48
CA GLU A 93 -1.04 1.28 -8.49
C GLU A 93 -1.60 2.31 -9.47
N THR A 94 -0.95 3.46 -9.62
CA THR A 94 -1.30 4.47 -10.62
C THR A 94 -1.05 3.97 -12.04
N ALA A 95 0.13 3.41 -12.32
CA ALA A 95 0.47 2.83 -13.62
C ALA A 95 -0.52 1.75 -14.06
N ARG A 96 -0.95 0.87 -13.13
CA ARG A 96 -1.97 -0.15 -13.41
C ARG A 96 -3.34 0.44 -13.74
N LYS A 97 -3.70 1.58 -13.14
CA LYS A 97 -4.98 2.25 -13.42
C LYS A 97 -4.95 2.88 -14.80
N ASP A 98 -3.82 3.46 -15.19
CA ASP A 98 -3.63 4.04 -16.53
C ASP A 98 -3.65 2.96 -17.62
N GLU A 99 -3.05 1.79 -17.38
CA GLU A 99 -3.13 0.65 -18.29
C GLU A 99 -4.55 0.07 -18.43
N LYS A 100 -5.34 0.12 -17.35
CA LYS A 100 -6.72 -0.38 -17.32
C LYS A 100 -7.75 0.62 -17.79
N ALA A 101 -7.42 1.91 -17.91
CA ALA A 101 -8.29 2.91 -18.48
C ALA A 101 -8.57 2.49 -19.94
N PRO A 102 -9.80 2.04 -20.28
CA PRO A 102 -10.07 1.63 -21.62
C PRO A 102 -9.94 2.85 -22.51
N SER A 103 -9.24 2.69 -23.64
CA SER A 103 -9.29 3.61 -24.76
C SER A 103 -10.72 3.61 -25.32
N THR A 104 -11.63 4.27 -24.61
CA THR A 104 -13.00 4.57 -25.07
C THR A 104 -12.99 5.61 -26.19
N ALA A 105 -11.82 6.17 -26.53
CA ALA A 105 -11.64 7.10 -27.64
C ALA A 105 -11.69 6.46 -29.05
N VAL A 106 -11.56 5.13 -29.18
CA VAL A 106 -11.54 4.45 -30.50
C VAL A 106 -12.92 3.93 -30.93
N ALA A 107 -13.93 3.98 -30.07
CA ALA A 107 -15.26 3.43 -30.36
C ALA A 107 -16.32 4.46 -30.83
N GLN A 108 -15.97 5.76 -30.94
CA GLN A 108 -16.91 6.81 -31.36
C GLN A 108 -16.71 7.35 -32.79
N SER A 109 -15.82 6.74 -33.58
CA SER A 109 -15.63 7.11 -34.99
C SER A 109 -15.93 5.92 -35.91
N ARG A 110 -17.19 5.49 -35.94
CA ARG A 110 -17.72 4.71 -37.06
C ARG A 110 -19.22 4.95 -37.15
N ASP A 111 -19.52 5.94 -37.99
CA ASP A 111 -20.71 6.18 -38.83
C ASP A 111 -22.09 5.70 -38.35
#